data_AF-A0A848SD42-F1
#
_entry.id   AF-A0A848SD42-F1
#
_cell.length_a   1.000
_cell.length_b   1.000
_cell.length_c   1.000
_cell.angle_alpha   90.00
_cell.angle_beta   90.00
_cell.angle_gamma   90.00
#
_symmetry.space_group_name_H-M   'P 1'
#
loop_
_entity.id
_entity.type
_entity.pdbx_description
1 polymer ?
#
loop_
_entity_poly.entity_id
_entity_poly.type
_entity_poly.pdbx_seq_one_letter_code
_entity_poly.pdbx_strand_id
1 'polypeptide(L)'
;YDDAALDAAWELVKDWSMEEREELRNSVPRLALDAEIPGGHRLHDLAKDVLAIARQGLTARARLGESGDNETGFLSTLDEIVESGKVPAQRLLDMYNGEWNGDISRVYKYSF
;
A
#
# COMPACT_ATOMS: atom_id res chain seq x y z
N TYR A 1 7.02 8.18 -13.50
CA TYR A 1 6.64 8.89 -14.75
C TYR A 1 6.88 10.38 -14.65
N ASP A 2 7.00 10.93 -13.46
CA ASP A 2 7.65 12.22 -13.21
C ASP A 2 9.06 11.93 -12.69
N ASP A 3 10.08 12.68 -13.15
CA ASP A 3 11.48 12.38 -12.85
C ASP A 3 11.80 12.63 -11.36
N ALA A 4 11.26 13.70 -10.77
CA ALA A 4 11.47 13.99 -9.35
C ALA A 4 10.83 12.91 -8.46
N ALA A 5 9.65 12.41 -8.82
CA ALA A 5 9.02 11.30 -8.12
C ALA A 5 9.79 9.97 -8.28
N LEU A 6 10.42 9.73 -9.44
CA LEU A 6 11.26 8.55 -9.66
C LEU A 6 12.54 8.62 -8.82
N ASP A 7 13.21 9.77 -8.80
CA ASP A 7 14.41 10.00 -7.99
C ASP A 7 14.10 9.86 -6.50
N ALA A 8 13.01 10.48 -6.03
CA ALA A 8 12.58 10.36 -4.64
C ALA A 8 12.27 8.91 -4.24
N ALA A 9 11.61 8.14 -5.11
CA ALA A 9 11.34 6.73 -4.86
C ALA A 9 12.63 5.90 -4.84
N TRP A 10 13.60 6.22 -5.70
CA TRP A 10 14.90 5.54 -5.71
C TRP A 10 15.70 5.83 -4.43
N GLU A 11 15.70 7.08 -3.95
CA GLU A 11 16.37 7.46 -2.71
C GLU A 11 15.90 6.66 -1.49
N LEU A 12 14.64 6.20 -1.46
CA LEU A 12 14.11 5.37 -0.37
C LEU A 12 14.70 3.96 -0.33
N VAL A 13 15.12 3.40 -1.48
CA VAL A 13 15.44 1.96 -1.62
C VAL A 13 16.81 1.67 -2.21
N LYS A 14 17.57 2.71 -2.58
CA LYS A 14 18.86 2.57 -3.29
C LYS A 14 19.92 1.81 -2.50
N ASP A 15 19.87 1.89 -1.17
CA ASP A 15 20.85 1.27 -0.28
C ASP A 15 20.47 -0.16 0.12
N TRP A 16 19.31 -0.65 -0.33
CA TRP A 16 18.85 -2.01 -0.04
C TRP A 16 19.58 -3.01 -0.91
N SER A 17 20.13 -4.03 -0.27
CA SER A 17 20.68 -5.22 -0.92
C SER A 17 19.58 -6.03 -1.64
N MET A 18 20.01 -6.96 -2.51
CA MET A 18 19.08 -7.86 -3.19
C MET A 18 18.43 -8.82 -2.19
N GLU A 19 19.19 -9.28 -1.20
CA GLU A 19 18.76 -10.17 -0.14
C GLU A 19 17.66 -9.54 0.71
N GLU A 20 17.84 -8.27 1.11
CA GLU A 20 16.82 -7.52 1.86
C GLU A 20 15.52 -7.31 1.07
N ARG A 21 15.64 -7.04 -0.24
CA ARG A 21 14.46 -6.90 -1.12
C ARG A 21 13.70 -8.23 -1.24
N GLU A 22 14.43 -9.34 -1.35
CA GLU A 22 13.85 -10.67 -1.44
C GLU A 22 13.23 -11.11 -0.11
N GLU A 23 13.86 -10.79 1.03
CA GLU A 23 13.29 -11.03 2.35
C GLU A 23 11.99 -10.26 2.55
N LEU A 24 11.96 -8.97 2.19
CA LEU A 24 10.73 -8.18 2.22
C LEU A 24 9.65 -8.80 1.33
N ARG A 25 10.00 -9.16 0.09
CA ARG A 25 9.07 -9.80 -0.86
C ARG A 25 8.45 -11.07 -0.25
N ASN A 26 9.23 -11.86 0.48
CA ASN A 26 8.77 -13.10 1.09
C ASN A 26 7.99 -12.89 2.40
N SER A 27 8.23 -11.79 3.12
CA SER A 27 7.57 -11.50 4.39
C SER A 27 6.21 -10.81 4.23
N VAL A 28 6.06 -9.93 3.24
CA VAL A 28 4.81 -9.17 2.98
C VAL A 28 3.56 -10.05 2.81
N PRO A 29 3.58 -11.19 2.10
CA PRO A 29 2.38 -12.02 1.96
C PRO A 29 1.79 -12.49 3.29
N ARG A 30 2.62 -12.65 4.32
CA ARG A 30 2.22 -13.11 5.65
C ARG A 30 2.02 -11.95 6.63
N LEU A 31 2.90 -10.95 6.61
CA LEU A 31 2.93 -9.86 7.60
C LEU A 31 2.23 -8.59 7.12
N ALA A 32 1.90 -8.49 5.84
CA ALA A 32 1.33 -7.29 5.23
C ALA A 32 2.17 -6.04 5.53
N LEU A 33 1.55 -4.97 6.01
CA LEU A 33 2.23 -3.71 6.35
C LEU A 33 3.14 -3.82 7.59
N ASP A 34 3.00 -4.87 8.39
CA ASP A 34 3.87 -5.12 9.54
C ASP A 34 5.18 -5.84 9.15
N ALA A 35 5.39 -6.15 7.86
CA ALA A 35 6.65 -6.66 7.37
C ALA A 35 7.80 -5.70 7.69
N GLU A 36 8.90 -6.23 8.21
CA GLU A 36 10.10 -5.45 8.49
C GLU A 36 10.81 -5.08 7.19
N ILE A 37 11.36 -3.86 7.17
CA ILE A 37 12.22 -3.35 6.11
C ILE A 37 13.62 -3.08 6.66
N PRO A 38 14.65 -2.95 5.79
CA PRO A 38 15.99 -2.57 6.22
C PRO A 38 16.00 -1.36 7.14
N GLY A 39 16.86 -1.40 8.16
CA GLY A 39 16.95 -0.34 9.17
C GLY A 39 15.99 -0.49 10.36
N GLY A 40 15.22 -1.58 10.45
CA GLY A 40 14.37 -1.89 11.62
C GLY A 40 13.04 -1.13 11.64
N HIS A 41 12.62 -0.61 10.49
CA HIS A 41 11.31 0.00 10.30
C HIS A 41 10.30 -1.01 9.75
N ARG A 42 9.02 -0.63 9.69
CA ARG A 42 7.99 -1.46 9.05
C ARG A 42 7.66 -0.93 7.67
N LEU A 43 7.18 -1.82 6.79
CA LEU A 43 6.65 -1.46 5.47
C LEU A 43 5.54 -0.41 5.58
N HIS A 44 4.79 -0.42 6.68
CA HIS A 44 3.79 0.61 6.99
C HIS A 44 4.35 2.03 6.98
N ASP A 45 5.56 2.23 7.51
CA ASP A 45 6.20 3.53 7.58
C ASP A 45 6.62 3.97 6.17
N LEU A 46 7.26 3.07 5.42
CA LEU A 46 7.63 3.31 4.02
C LEU A 46 6.42 3.58 3.13
N ALA A 47 5.28 2.93 3.38
CA ALA A 47 4.07 3.14 2.59
C ALA A 47 3.57 4.59 2.66
N LYS A 48 3.75 5.29 3.79
CA LYS A 48 3.39 6.71 3.93
C LYS A 48 4.24 7.59 3.01
N ASP A 49 5.55 7.35 2.99
CA ASP A 49 6.49 8.10 2.16
C ASP A 49 6.25 7.83 0.67
N VAL A 50 6.04 6.56 0.31
CA VAL A 50 5.74 6.15 -1.07
C VAL A 50 4.43 6.78 -1.57
N LEU A 51 3.38 6.82 -0.74
CA LEU A 51 2.12 7.48 -1.12
C LEU A 51 2.28 8.99 -1.28
N ALA A 52 3.08 9.64 -0.43
CA ALA A 52 3.39 11.06 -0.58
C ALA A 52 4.09 11.35 -1.93
N ILE A 53 5.07 10.52 -2.30
CA ILE A 53 5.77 10.62 -3.59
C ILE A 53 4.82 10.35 -4.76
N ALA A 54 3.98 9.32 -4.66
CA ALA A 54 2.99 8.99 -5.69
C ALA A 54 2.03 10.16 -5.93
N ARG A 55 1.54 10.80 -4.85
CA ARG A 55 0.66 11.97 -4.94
C ARG A 55 1.34 13.16 -5.62
N GLN A 56 2.61 13.42 -5.29
CA GLN A 56 3.39 14.47 -5.96
C GLN A 56 3.54 14.18 -7.46
N GLY A 57 3.91 12.95 -7.83
CA GLY A 57 4.06 12.55 -9.23
C GLY A 57 2.75 12.62 -10.03
N LEU A 58 1.63 12.20 -9.45
CA LEU A 58 0.31 12.33 -10.10
C LEU A 58 -0.11 13.79 -10.25
N THR A 59 0.15 14.61 -9.24
CA THR A 59 -0.12 16.06 -9.28
C THR A 59 0.71 16.74 -10.37
N ALA A 60 2.01 16.45 -10.44
CA ALA A 60 2.93 17.01 -11.43
C ALA A 60 2.55 16.60 -12.86
N ARG A 61 2.07 15.38 -13.06
CA ARG A 61 1.56 14.91 -14.36
C ARG A 61 0.33 15.67 -14.85
N ALA A 62 -0.45 16.28 -13.93
CA ALA A 62 -1.62 17.09 -14.22
C ALA A 62 -2.57 16.48 -15.28
N ARG A 63 -2.72 15.15 -15.27
CA ARG A 63 -3.71 14.46 -16.11
C ARG A 63 -5.05 14.63 -15.43
N LEU A 64 -5.89 15.47 -16.03
CA LEU A 64 -7.21 15.82 -15.51
C LEU A 64 -8.25 14.87 -16.12
N GLY A 65 -9.17 14.40 -15.28
CA GLY A 65 -10.39 13.75 -15.73
C GLY A 65 -11.38 14.76 -16.34
N GLU A 66 -12.50 14.28 -16.86
CA GLU A 66 -13.52 15.12 -17.48
C GLU A 66 -14.08 16.21 -16.54
N SER A 67 -13.99 16.00 -15.22
CA SER A 67 -14.46 16.96 -14.20
C SER A 67 -13.42 18.00 -13.77
N GLY A 68 -12.19 17.93 -14.30
CA GLY A 68 -11.09 18.86 -13.94
C GLY A 68 -10.27 18.45 -12.71
N ASP A 69 -10.63 17.35 -12.04
CA ASP A 69 -9.84 16.76 -10.96
C ASP A 69 -8.65 15.95 -11.51
N ASN A 70 -7.54 15.91 -10.78
CA ASN A 70 -6.40 15.07 -11.12
C ASN A 70 -6.57 13.63 -10.60
N GLU A 71 -5.71 12.71 -11.04
CA GLU A 71 -5.76 11.28 -10.72
C GLU A 71 -5.44 10.93 -9.24
N THR A 72 -5.17 11.91 -8.36
CA THR A 72 -4.79 11.62 -6.97
C THR A 72 -5.91 10.95 -6.17
N GLY A 73 -7.17 11.09 -6.59
CA GLY A 73 -8.31 10.39 -5.98
C GLY A 73 -8.19 8.87 -5.98
N PHE A 74 -7.42 8.28 -6.92
CA PHE A 74 -7.16 6.83 -6.94
C PHE A 74 -6.29 6.36 -5.77
N LEU A 75 -5.62 7.27 -5.06
CA LEU A 75 -4.82 6.93 -3.87
C LEU A 75 -5.68 6.80 -2.62
N SER A 76 -6.93 7.26 -2.61
CA SER A 76 -7.80 7.27 -1.42
C SER A 76 -7.91 5.91 -0.72
N THR A 77 -8.13 4.83 -1.46
CA THR A 77 -8.17 3.47 -0.89
C THR A 77 -6.85 3.06 -0.25
N LEU A 78 -5.72 3.49 -0.84
CA LEU A 78 -4.39 3.21 -0.28
C LEU A 78 -4.12 4.06 0.95
N ASP A 79 -4.57 5.32 0.96
CA ASP A 79 -4.52 6.19 2.12
C ASP A 79 -5.29 5.58 3.29
N GLU A 80 -6.51 5.06 3.08
CA GLU A 80 -7.26 4.36 4.13
C GLU A 80 -6.54 3.11 4.67
N ILE A 81 -5.89 2.34 3.80
CA ILE A 81 -5.12 1.16 4.19
C ILE A 81 -3.92 1.57 5.05
N VAL A 82 -3.22 2.64 4.67
CA VAL A 82 -2.07 3.17 5.43
C VAL A 82 -2.53 3.87 6.70
N GLU A 83 -3.64 4.60 6.73
CA GLU A 83 -4.13 5.22 7.96
C GLU A 83 -4.61 4.17 8.97
N SER A 84 -5.34 3.16 8.51
CA SER A 84 -5.83 2.09 9.38
C SER A 84 -4.78 1.04 9.74
N GLY A 85 -3.68 0.95 8.99
CA GLY A 85 -2.70 -0.13 9.08
C GLY A 85 -3.26 -1.50 8.71
N LYS A 86 -4.47 -1.57 8.14
CA LYS A 86 -5.18 -2.83 7.85
C LYS A 86 -5.39 -3.02 6.36
N VAL A 87 -4.85 -4.12 5.83
CA VAL A 87 -5.08 -4.54 4.45
C VAL A 87 -6.45 -5.22 4.28
N PRO A 88 -7.01 -5.27 3.05
CA PRO A 88 -8.29 -5.93 2.80
C PRO A 88 -8.35 -7.38 3.31
N ALA A 89 -7.25 -8.14 3.17
CA ALA A 89 -7.17 -9.51 3.67
C ALA A 89 -7.37 -9.60 5.20
N GLN A 90 -6.81 -8.66 5.97
CA GLN A 90 -7.01 -8.61 7.42
C GLN A 90 -8.45 -8.24 7.78
N ARG A 91 -9.09 -7.34 7.03
CA ARG A 91 -10.53 -7.03 7.23
C ARG A 91 -11.41 -8.26 6.98
N LEU A 92 -11.11 -9.06 5.95
CA LEU A 92 -11.80 -10.33 5.70
C LEU A 92 -11.56 -11.35 6.82
N LEU A 93 -10.33 -11.44 7.33
CA LEU A 93 -9.99 -12.32 8.46
C LEU A 93 -10.72 -11.90 9.75
N ASP A 94 -10.84 -10.59 10.02
CA ASP A 94 -11.59 -10.08 11.17
C ASP A 94 -13.07 -10.48 11.08
N MET A 95 -13.68 -10.36 9.89
CA MET A 95 -15.07 -10.79 9.67
C MET A 95 -15.22 -12.31 9.76
N TYR A 96 -14.29 -13.07 9.19
CA TYR A 96 -14.27 -14.52 9.27
C TYR A 96 -14.23 -15.03 10.72
N ASN A 97 -13.33 -14.48 11.53
CA ASN A 97 -13.18 -14.84 12.94
C ASN A 97 -14.26 -14.21 13.85
N GLY A 98 -14.99 -13.21 13.35
CA GLY A 98 -16.04 -12.48 14.06
C GLY A 98 -17.44 -12.82 13.55
N GLU A 99 -18.06 -11.88 12.83
CA GLU A 99 -19.46 -11.95 12.38
C GLU A 99 -19.80 -13.24 11.62
N TRP A 100 -18.85 -13.75 10.84
CA TRP A 100 -19.08 -14.96 10.04
C TRP A 100 -18.92 -16.23 10.87
N ASN A 101 -18.32 -16.16 12.07
CA ASN A 101 -18.14 -17.30 12.97
C ASN A 101 -17.53 -18.53 12.26
N GLY A 102 -16.49 -18.29 11.45
CA GLY A 102 -15.81 -19.33 10.65
C GLY A 102 -16.52 -19.74 9.35
N ASP A 103 -17.62 -19.09 8.98
CA ASP A 103 -18.34 -19.37 7.73
C ASP A 103 -17.72 -18.61 6.54
N ILE A 104 -16.79 -19.27 5.83
CA ILE A 104 -16.14 -18.68 4.65
C ILE A 104 -17.12 -18.38 3.50
N SER A 105 -18.29 -19.04 3.45
CA SER A 105 -19.28 -18.83 2.38
C SER A 105 -19.83 -17.39 2.36
N ARG A 106 -19.70 -16.67 3.49
CA ARG A 106 -20.05 -15.26 3.61
C ARG A 106 -19.23 -14.36 2.71
N VAL A 107 -18.03 -14.76 2.31
CA VAL A 107 -17.15 -13.98 1.43
C VAL A 107 -17.80 -13.66 0.07
N TYR A 108 -18.64 -14.56 -0.45
CA TYR A 108 -19.30 -14.37 -1.74
C TYR A 108 -20.32 -13.22 -1.74
N LYS A 109 -20.69 -12.70 -0.57
CA LYS A 109 -21.51 -11.47 -0.46
C LYS A 109 -20.70 -10.20 -0.68
N TYR A 110 -19.37 -10.31 -0.71
CA TYR A 110 -18.42 -9.20 -0.84
C TYR A 110 -17.56 -9.30 -2.13
N SER A 111 -17.70 -10.40 -2.89
CA SER A 111 -17.18 -10.48 -4.25
C SER A 111 -18.20 -9.84 -5.20
N PHE A 112 -17.76 -8.81 -5.93
CA PHE A 112 -18.52 -8.16 -7.01
C PHE A 112 -18.67 -9.11 -8.21
#